data_AF-A0A2M8NZG0-F1
#
_entry.id   AF-A0A2M8NZG0-F1
#
_cell.length_a   1.000
_cell.length_b   1.000
_cell.length_c   1.000
_cell.angle_alpha   90.00
_cell.angle_beta   90.00
_cell.angle_gamma   90.00
#
_symmetry.space_group_name_H-M   'P 1'
#
loop_
_entity.id
_entity.type
_entity.pdbx_description
1 polymer ?
#
loop_
_entity_poly.entity_id
_entity_poly.type
_entity_poly.pdbx_seq_one_letter_code
_entity_poly.pdbx_strand_id
1 'polypeptide(L)'
;MLNYLLRRIQGDSAHNPIWQLELRRLQGGTEALIRYGRRAFLVAVLIAVVIIVGYHMQSSFFTLMILGFLVTLVLPFGADIAYLFRTIKGLGTERREGHWDLLRLTPLKPEAILAAKYGAIQLRMWRLLMLEMALRLFSILMIAATLLIVTSSERTAGLDVISWPTQFDRAQHYSNALSFRATVAHVGCDSAQPCHFGSCGT
;
A
#
# COMPACT_ATOMS: atom_id res chain seq x y z
N MET A 1 -0.86 15.62 -16.42
CA MET A 1 -2.09 15.80 -17.23
C MET A 1 -3.14 16.68 -16.55
N LEU A 2 -3.50 16.44 -15.28
CA LEU A 2 -4.46 17.26 -14.52
C LEU A 2 -4.10 18.75 -14.46
N ASN A 3 -2.83 19.08 -14.21
CA ASN A 3 -2.36 20.49 -14.19
C ASN A 3 -2.52 21.20 -15.53
N TYR A 4 -2.41 20.49 -16.66
CA TYR A 4 -2.59 21.10 -17.98
C TYR A 4 -4.06 21.41 -18.26
N LEU A 5 -4.96 20.49 -17.90
CA LEU A 5 -6.41 20.71 -17.99
C LEU A 5 -6.87 21.82 -17.05
N LEU A 6 -6.39 21.83 -15.81
CA LEU A 6 -6.70 22.91 -14.85
C LEU A 6 -6.22 24.27 -15.35
N ARG A 7 -5.02 24.35 -15.94
CA ARG A 7 -4.47 25.62 -16.46
C ARG A 7 -5.21 26.10 -17.70
N ARG A 8 -5.62 25.19 -18.58
CA ARG A 8 -6.42 25.51 -19.77
C ARG A 8 -7.84 25.94 -19.40
N ILE A 9 -8.45 25.27 -18.43
CA ILE A 9 -9.74 25.69 -17.87
C ILE A 9 -9.59 27.04 -17.16
N GLN A 10 -8.53 27.26 -16.38
CA GLN A 10 -8.30 28.56 -15.71
C GLN A 10 -8.09 29.71 -16.68
N GLY A 11 -7.40 29.52 -17.82
CA GLY A 11 -7.17 30.58 -18.79
C GLY A 11 -8.46 31.17 -19.35
N ASP A 12 -9.39 30.31 -19.76
CA ASP A 12 -10.69 30.74 -20.31
C ASP A 12 -11.71 31.08 -19.22
N SER A 13 -11.59 30.48 -18.03
CA SER A 13 -12.54 30.68 -16.92
C SER A 13 -12.20 31.87 -16.01
N ALA A 14 -10.98 32.42 -16.07
CA ALA A 14 -10.57 33.54 -15.23
C ALA A 14 -11.46 34.78 -15.42
N HIS A 15 -12.01 34.96 -16.63
CA HIS A 15 -12.93 36.04 -16.99
C HIS A 15 -14.41 35.67 -16.83
N ASN A 16 -14.74 34.45 -16.38
CA ASN A 16 -16.12 34.05 -16.19
C ASN A 16 -16.64 34.57 -14.83
N PRO A 17 -17.60 35.53 -14.82
CA PRO A 17 -18.10 36.12 -13.57
C PRO A 17 -18.80 35.09 -12.68
N ILE A 18 -19.40 34.05 -13.28
CA ILE A 18 -20.06 32.96 -12.54
C ILE A 18 -19.02 32.17 -11.73
N TRP A 19 -17.86 31.90 -12.32
CA TRP A 19 -16.77 31.19 -11.64
C TRP A 19 -16.25 31.96 -10.44
N GLN A 20 -16.04 33.27 -10.58
CA GLN A 20 -15.56 34.11 -9.49
C GLN A 20 -16.55 34.16 -8.31
N LEU A 21 -17.85 34.24 -8.61
CA LEU A 21 -18.91 34.27 -7.59
C LEU A 21 -18.94 32.96 -6.80
N GLU A 22 -18.77 31.84 -7.49
CA GLU A 22 -18.74 30.52 -6.87
C GLU A 22 -17.44 30.27 -6.09
N LEU A 23 -16.32 30.79 -6.56
CA LEU A 23 -15.03 30.76 -5.84
C LEU A 23 -15.10 31.54 -4.52
N ARG A 24 -15.77 32.69 -4.50
CA ARG A 24 -15.99 33.47 -3.26
C ARG A 24 -16.84 32.70 -2.25
N ARG A 25 -17.88 31.99 -2.71
CA ARG A 25 -18.68 31.10 -1.84
C ARG A 25 -17.83 29.96 -1.26
N LEU A 26 -16.83 29.49 -1.99
CA LEU A 26 -15.92 28.43 -1.54
C LEU A 26 -14.82 28.92 -0.58
N GLN A 27 -14.36 30.17 -0.69
CA GLN A 27 -13.27 30.70 0.13
C GLN A 27 -13.59 30.71 1.64
N GLY A 28 -14.86 30.80 2.05
CA GLY A 28 -15.25 30.66 3.46
C GLY A 28 -15.01 29.27 4.07
N GLY A 29 -14.69 28.26 3.25
CA GLY A 29 -14.53 26.86 3.67
C GLY A 29 -13.09 26.39 3.90
N THR A 30 -12.08 27.25 3.72
CA THR A 30 -10.65 26.88 3.75
C THR A 30 -10.14 26.43 5.13
N GLU A 31 -10.65 26.98 6.22
CA GLU A 31 -10.31 26.50 7.56
C GLU A 31 -10.90 25.12 7.88
N ALA A 32 -12.10 24.85 7.37
CA ALA A 32 -12.70 23.52 7.48
C ALA A 32 -11.91 22.50 6.65
N LEU A 33 -11.32 22.93 5.53
CA LEU A 33 -10.42 22.15 4.68
C LEU A 33 -9.21 21.62 5.47
N ILE A 34 -8.51 22.48 6.22
CA ILE A 34 -7.33 22.07 7.00
C ILE A 34 -7.72 21.09 8.13
N ARG A 35 -8.84 21.36 8.82
CA ARG A 35 -9.33 20.48 9.89
C ARG A 35 -9.70 19.08 9.40
N TYR A 36 -10.39 19.00 8.25
CA TYR A 36 -10.74 17.70 7.66
C TYR A 36 -9.53 16.96 7.11
N GLY A 37 -8.60 17.67 6.46
CA GLY A 37 -7.35 17.07 5.97
C GLY A 37 -6.56 16.42 7.12
N ARG A 38 -6.45 17.11 8.26
CA ARG A 38 -5.78 16.56 9.45
C ARG A 38 -6.46 15.30 9.99
N ARG A 39 -7.80 15.27 10.04
CA ARG A 39 -8.56 14.09 10.50
C ARG A 39 -8.43 12.91 9.54
N ALA A 40 -8.53 13.15 8.24
CA ALA A 40 -8.37 12.13 7.22
C ALA A 40 -6.95 11.52 7.26
N PHE A 41 -5.94 12.37 7.44
CA PHE A 41 -4.56 11.93 7.62
C PHE A 41 -4.38 11.06 8.87
N LEU A 42 -4.94 11.46 10.01
CA LEU A 42 -4.90 10.65 11.24
C LEU A 42 -5.57 9.28 11.07
N VAL A 43 -6.70 9.22 10.37
CA VAL A 43 -7.37 7.94 10.07
C VAL A 43 -6.50 7.06 9.17
N ALA A 44 -5.87 7.64 8.14
CA ALA A 44 -4.96 6.89 7.28
C ALA A 44 -3.75 6.33 8.05
N VAL A 45 -3.16 7.13 8.95
CA VAL A 45 -2.06 6.69 9.82
C VAL A 45 -2.52 5.57 10.76
N LEU A 46 -3.71 5.68 11.37
CA LEU A 46 -4.26 4.63 12.24
C LEU A 46 -4.43 3.31 11.47
N ILE A 47 -4.98 3.37 10.25
CA ILE A 47 -5.13 2.19 9.37
C ILE A 47 -3.77 1.58 9.05
N ALA A 48 -2.77 2.41 8.73
CA ALA A 48 -1.40 1.96 8.49
C ALA A 48 -0.83 1.21 9.71
N VAL A 49 -1.01 1.74 10.91
CA VAL A 49 -0.55 1.11 12.16
C VAL A 49 -1.23 -0.23 12.38
N VAL A 50 -2.55 -0.32 12.21
CA VAL A 50 -3.28 -1.60 12.34
C VAL A 50 -2.77 -2.64 11.35
N ILE A 51 -2.45 -2.23 10.12
CA ILE A 51 -1.90 -3.13 9.10
C ILE A 51 -0.49 -3.60 9.47
N ILE A 52 0.37 -2.72 9.99
CA ILE A 52 1.72 -3.08 10.46
C ILE A 52 1.65 -4.05 11.64
N VAL A 53 0.74 -3.81 12.60
CA VAL A 53 0.53 -4.72 13.74
C VAL A 53 -0.04 -6.06 13.27
N GLY A 54 -1.00 -6.04 12.35
CA GLY A 54 -1.56 -7.24 11.73
C GLY A 54 -0.56 -8.05 10.91
N TYR A 55 0.45 -7.40 10.32
CA TYR A 55 1.54 -8.07 9.61
C TYR A 55 2.35 -9.01 10.51
N HIS A 56 2.57 -8.64 11.77
CA HIS A 56 3.22 -9.52 12.73
C HIS A 56 2.40 -10.79 13.05
N MET A 57 1.10 -10.82 12.70
CA MET A 57 0.22 -11.97 12.84
C MET A 57 0.03 -12.68 11.49
N GLN A 58 1.05 -13.47 11.14
CA GLN A 58 1.38 -14.00 9.81
C GLN A 58 0.25 -14.72 9.04
N SER A 59 -0.76 -15.30 9.71
CA SER A 59 -1.81 -16.09 9.02
C SER A 59 -2.96 -15.26 8.43
N SER A 60 -3.24 -14.07 8.97
CA SER A 60 -4.41 -13.27 8.57
C SER A 60 -4.07 -12.08 7.67
N PHE A 61 -2.78 -11.79 7.50
CA PHE A 61 -2.33 -10.60 6.81
C PHE A 61 -2.70 -10.58 5.32
N PHE A 62 -2.52 -11.71 4.61
CA PHE A 62 -2.81 -11.79 3.18
C PHE A 62 -4.27 -11.49 2.86
N THR A 63 -5.21 -12.05 3.64
CA THR A 63 -6.64 -11.82 3.47
C THR A 63 -7.00 -10.34 3.70
N LEU A 64 -6.43 -9.72 4.74
CA LEU A 64 -6.64 -8.30 5.01
C LEU A 64 -6.05 -7.40 3.92
N MET A 65 -4.92 -7.78 3.32
CA MET A 65 -4.31 -7.03 2.22
C MET A 65 -5.18 -7.08 0.96
N ILE A 66 -5.69 -8.26 0.58
CA ILE A 66 -6.57 -8.44 -0.57
C ILE A 66 -7.89 -7.69 -0.35
N LEU A 67 -8.48 -7.82 0.85
CA LEU A 67 -9.70 -7.10 1.21
C LEU A 67 -9.49 -5.58 1.17
N GLY A 68 -8.38 -5.08 1.75
CA GLY A 68 -8.01 -3.68 1.71
C GLY A 68 -7.84 -3.16 0.29
N PHE A 69 -7.18 -3.94 -0.57
CA PHE A 69 -7.02 -3.62 -1.99
C PHE A 69 -8.37 -3.53 -2.72
N LEU A 70 -9.27 -4.51 -2.51
CA LEU A 70 -10.62 -4.48 -3.09
C LEU A 70 -11.43 -3.26 -2.62
N VAL A 71 -11.39 -2.95 -1.32
CA VAL A 71 -12.04 -1.76 -0.76
C VAL A 71 -11.47 -0.49 -1.40
N THR A 72 -10.15 -0.41 -1.59
CA THR A 72 -9.52 0.74 -2.26
C THR A 72 -9.88 0.86 -3.74
N LEU A 73 -10.30 -0.23 -4.40
CA LEU A 73 -10.76 -0.23 -5.79
C LEU A 73 -12.23 0.21 -5.91
N VAL A 74 -13.08 -0.26 -4.99
CA VAL A 74 -14.54 -0.01 -5.03
C VAL A 74 -14.88 1.41 -4.56
N LEU A 75 -14.19 1.92 -3.54
CA LEU A 75 -14.45 3.26 -2.98
C LEU A 75 -14.38 4.41 -4.01
N PRO A 76 -13.33 4.52 -4.84
CA PRO A 76 -13.23 5.54 -5.89
C PRO A 76 -14.40 5.48 -6.86
N PHE A 77 -14.76 4.26 -7.29
CA PHE A 77 -15.85 4.06 -8.25
C PHE A 77 -17.20 4.50 -7.66
N GLY A 78 -17.43 4.18 -6.38
CA GLY A 78 -18.60 4.65 -5.65
C GLY A 78 -18.63 6.17 -5.50
N ALA A 79 -17.48 6.80 -5.26
CA ALA A 79 -17.37 8.25 -5.18
C ALA A 79 -17.70 8.91 -6.53
N ASP A 80 -17.18 8.38 -7.64
CA ASP A 80 -17.44 8.86 -9.00
C ASP A 80 -18.93 8.79 -9.38
N ILE A 81 -19.58 7.65 -9.07
CA ILE A 81 -21.02 7.49 -9.27
C ILE A 81 -21.80 8.50 -8.42
N ALA A 82 -21.43 8.67 -7.15
CA ALA A 82 -22.07 9.64 -6.27
C ALA A 82 -21.92 11.08 -6.77
N TYR A 83 -20.79 11.42 -7.40
CA TYR A 83 -20.57 12.72 -8.05
C TYR A 83 -21.51 12.93 -9.22
N LEU A 84 -21.66 11.92 -10.07
CA LEU A 84 -22.55 11.96 -11.21
C LEU A 84 -24.00 12.20 -10.75
N PHE A 85 -24.47 11.46 -9.74
CA PHE A 85 -25.81 11.64 -9.20
C PHE A 85 -26.05 13.01 -8.57
N ARG A 86 -25.10 13.53 -7.79
CA ARG A 86 -25.22 14.90 -7.23
C ARG A 86 -25.26 15.96 -8.33
N THR A 87 -24.49 15.77 -9.39
CA THR A 87 -24.47 16.68 -10.54
C THR A 87 -25.81 16.66 -11.26
N ILE A 88 -26.35 15.47 -11.55
CA ILE A 88 -27.67 15.31 -12.18
C ILE A 88 -28.78 15.94 -11.32
N LYS A 89 -28.75 15.69 -10.00
CA LYS A 89 -29.75 16.26 -9.08
C LYS A 89 -29.66 17.78 -8.99
N GLY A 90 -28.45 18.33 -8.97
CA GLY A 90 -28.21 19.77 -8.98
C GLY A 90 -28.77 20.43 -10.26
N LEU A 91 -28.47 19.85 -11.42
CA LEU A 91 -29.01 20.32 -12.71
C LEU A 91 -30.54 20.22 -12.76
N GLY A 92 -31.12 19.14 -12.24
CA GLY A 92 -32.56 18.97 -12.18
C GLY A 92 -33.26 20.02 -11.31
N THR A 93 -32.62 20.45 -10.23
CA THR A 93 -33.18 21.48 -9.32
C THR A 93 -33.19 22.85 -10.00
N GLU A 94 -32.09 23.23 -10.65
CA GLU A 94 -32.01 24.52 -11.35
C GLU A 94 -32.91 24.60 -12.58
N ARG A 95 -33.14 23.45 -13.24
CA ARG A 95 -34.13 23.37 -14.32
C ARG A 95 -35.55 23.62 -13.80
N ARG A 96 -35.87 23.15 -12.59
CA ARG A 96 -37.20 23.38 -11.97
C ARG A 96 -37.38 24.80 -11.49
N GLU A 97 -36.31 25.44 -11.04
CA GLU A 97 -36.35 26.82 -10.52
C GLU A 97 -36.29 27.91 -11.63
N GLY A 98 -36.18 27.52 -12.91
CA GLY A 98 -36.11 28.47 -14.03
C GLY A 98 -34.77 29.21 -14.19
N HIS A 99 -33.81 28.97 -13.28
CA HIS A 99 -32.45 29.51 -13.38
C HIS A 99 -31.74 29.11 -14.68
N TRP A 100 -32.12 27.97 -15.27
CA TRP A 100 -31.55 27.50 -16.53
C TRP A 100 -31.87 28.40 -17.74
N ASP A 101 -33.04 29.04 -17.74
CA ASP A 101 -33.43 29.95 -18.82
C ASP A 101 -32.67 31.28 -18.73
N LEU A 102 -32.41 31.75 -17.51
CA LEU A 102 -31.54 32.92 -17.26
C LEU A 102 -30.10 32.66 -17.73
N LEU A 103 -29.59 31.45 -17.51
CA LEU A 103 -28.26 31.05 -17.98
C LEU A 103 -28.18 31.03 -19.52
N ARG A 104 -29.26 30.64 -20.21
CA ARG A 104 -29.35 30.66 -21.68
C ARG A 104 -29.32 32.06 -22.30
N LEU A 105 -29.73 33.09 -21.55
CA LEU A 105 -29.69 34.48 -22.01
C LEU A 105 -28.28 35.08 -21.95
N THR A 106 -27.35 34.42 -21.26
CA THR A 106 -25.96 34.87 -21.23
C THR A 106 -25.25 34.52 -22.55
N PRO A 107 -24.31 35.36 -23.03
CA PRO A 107 -23.55 35.08 -24.25
C PRO A 107 -22.52 33.94 -24.09
N LEU A 108 -22.56 33.20 -22.98
CA LEU A 108 -21.65 32.09 -22.75
C LEU A 108 -22.09 30.85 -23.53
N LYS A 109 -21.12 30.14 -24.08
CA LYS A 109 -21.35 28.83 -24.71
C LYS A 109 -21.88 27.83 -23.67
N PRO A 110 -22.85 26.96 -24.03
CA PRO A 110 -23.41 25.95 -23.13
C PRO A 110 -22.33 25.05 -22.49
N GLU A 111 -21.29 24.72 -23.25
CA GLU A 111 -20.15 23.91 -22.79
C GLU A 111 -19.40 24.58 -21.63
N ALA A 112 -19.23 25.91 -21.68
CA ALA A 112 -18.53 26.66 -20.65
C ALA A 112 -19.35 26.73 -19.36
N ILE A 113 -20.68 26.80 -19.47
CA ILE A 113 -21.60 26.77 -18.31
C ILE A 113 -21.53 25.40 -17.63
N LEU A 114 -21.59 24.32 -18.42
CA LEU A 114 -21.44 22.94 -17.92
C LEU A 114 -20.08 22.73 -17.26
N ALA A 115 -19.00 23.16 -17.91
CA ALA A 115 -17.64 23.06 -17.36
C ALA A 115 -17.48 23.84 -16.04
N ALA A 116 -18.01 25.07 -15.95
CA ALA A 116 -17.95 25.86 -14.73
C ALA A 116 -18.72 25.20 -13.58
N LYS A 117 -19.91 24.63 -13.85
CA LYS A 117 -20.67 23.89 -12.83
C LYS A 117 -19.99 22.61 -12.40
N TYR A 118 -19.46 21.86 -13.35
CA TYR A 118 -18.71 20.65 -13.07
C TYR A 118 -17.49 20.97 -12.20
N GLY A 119 -16.73 22.00 -12.58
CA GLY A 119 -15.59 22.50 -11.80
C GLY A 119 -15.99 22.96 -10.39
N ALA A 120 -17.13 23.62 -10.24
CA ALA A 120 -17.62 24.06 -8.93
C ALA A 120 -18.03 22.88 -8.04
N ILE A 121 -18.68 21.87 -8.61
CA ILE A 121 -19.03 20.63 -7.90
C ILE A 121 -17.76 19.87 -7.51
N GLN A 122 -16.82 19.73 -8.44
CA GLN A 122 -15.53 19.10 -8.19
C GLN A 122 -14.75 19.84 -7.09
N LEU A 123 -14.76 21.18 -7.11
CA LEU A 123 -14.21 22.02 -6.04
C LEU A 123 -14.98 21.97 -4.73
N ARG A 124 -16.27 21.61 -4.69
CA ARG A 124 -16.99 21.33 -3.44
C ARG A 124 -16.64 19.96 -2.88
N MET A 125 -16.33 19.02 -3.76
CA MET A 125 -16.05 17.62 -3.41
C MET A 125 -14.56 17.30 -3.33
N TRP A 126 -13.70 18.30 -3.44
CA TRP A 126 -12.26 18.20 -3.29
C TRP A 126 -11.83 17.41 -2.03
N ARG A 127 -12.63 17.43 -0.95
CA ARG A 127 -12.40 16.62 0.27
C ARG A 127 -12.36 15.13 -0.02
N LEU A 128 -13.32 14.63 -0.79
CA LEU A 128 -13.41 13.23 -1.17
C LEU A 128 -12.31 12.88 -2.16
N LEU A 129 -11.99 13.78 -3.09
CA LEU A 129 -10.90 13.60 -4.05
C LEU A 129 -9.53 13.54 -3.35
N MET A 130 -9.29 14.36 -2.32
CA MET A 130 -8.08 14.29 -1.49
C MET A 130 -8.02 13.00 -0.66
N LEU A 131 -9.15 12.57 -0.09
CA LEU A 131 -9.25 11.29 0.61
C LEU A 131 -8.90 10.13 -0.32
N GLU A 132 -9.47 10.13 -1.52
CA GLU A 132 -9.22 9.13 -2.56
C GLU A 132 -7.73 9.10 -2.96
N MET A 133 -7.12 10.26 -3.22
CA MET A 133 -5.70 10.35 -3.55
C MET A 133 -4.82 9.85 -2.42
N ALA A 134 -5.15 10.17 -1.17
CA ALA A 134 -4.44 9.64 0.00
C ALA A 134 -4.56 8.11 0.08
N LEU A 135 -5.74 7.56 -0.19
CA LEU A 135 -5.99 6.12 -0.21
C LEU A 135 -5.20 5.42 -1.32
N ARG A 136 -5.13 6.02 -2.52
CA ARG A 136 -4.33 5.51 -3.66
C ARG A 136 -2.83 5.54 -3.36
N LEU A 137 -2.33 6.61 -2.77
CA LEU A 137 -0.93 6.70 -2.36
C LEU A 137 -0.60 5.67 -1.28
N PHE A 138 -1.51 5.50 -0.31
CA PHE A 138 -1.36 4.50 0.73
C PHE A 138 -1.30 3.08 0.17
N SER A 139 -2.21 2.72 -0.75
CA SER A 139 -2.20 1.39 -1.36
C SER A 139 -0.94 1.13 -2.19
N ILE A 140 -0.47 2.12 -2.95
CA ILE A 140 0.79 2.02 -3.71
C ILE A 140 1.98 1.81 -2.76
N LEU A 141 2.07 2.60 -1.68
CA LEU A 141 3.14 2.47 -0.69
C LEU A 141 3.13 1.10 -0.02
N MET A 142 1.94 0.59 0.32
CA MET A 142 1.79 -0.76 0.88
C MET A 142 2.28 -1.85 -0.08
N ILE A 143 1.91 -1.78 -1.36
CA ILE A 143 2.38 -2.74 -2.36
C ILE A 143 3.91 -2.67 -2.50
N ALA A 144 4.46 -1.45 -2.59
CA ALA A 144 5.90 -1.26 -2.68
C ALA A 144 6.66 -1.82 -1.46
N ALA A 145 6.13 -1.60 -0.26
CA ALA A 145 6.68 -2.15 0.97
C ALA A 145 6.66 -3.69 0.97
N THR A 146 5.54 -4.30 0.57
CA THR A 146 5.44 -5.77 0.48
C THR A 146 6.46 -6.34 -0.52
N LEU A 147 6.61 -5.71 -1.69
CA LEU A 147 7.61 -6.14 -2.68
C LEU A 147 9.05 -6.02 -2.17
N LEU A 148 9.36 -4.94 -1.45
CA LEU A 148 10.67 -4.79 -0.80
C LEU A 148 10.94 -5.88 0.23
N ILE A 149 9.94 -6.25 1.02
CA ILE A 149 10.09 -7.32 2.02
C ILE A 149 10.31 -8.67 1.34
N VAL A 150 9.49 -9.02 0.35
CA VAL A 150 9.62 -10.29 -0.39
C VAL A 150 11.01 -10.40 -1.04
N THR A 151 11.44 -9.34 -1.73
CA THR A 151 12.77 -9.31 -2.36
C THR A 151 13.92 -9.34 -1.34
N SER A 152 13.74 -8.77 -0.15
CA SER A 152 14.74 -8.86 0.93
C SER A 152 14.85 -10.27 1.52
N SER A 153 13.74 -11.00 1.61
CA SER A 153 13.70 -12.38 2.10
C SER A 153 14.43 -13.35 1.17
N GLU A 154 14.34 -13.16 -0.15
CA GLU A 154 15.07 -13.98 -1.11
C GLU A 154 16.58 -13.76 -1.02
N ARG A 155 17.02 -12.51 -0.75
CA ARG A 155 18.44 -12.20 -0.56
C ARG A 155 19.03 -12.91 0.65
N THR A 156 18.32 -12.96 1.77
CA THR A 156 18.79 -13.68 2.96
C THR A 156 18.84 -15.18 2.75
N ALA A 157 17.81 -15.76 2.10
CA ALA A 157 17.80 -17.19 1.79
C ALA A 157 18.94 -17.59 0.83
N GLY A 158 19.24 -16.76 -0.18
CA GLY A 158 20.35 -17.00 -1.10
C GLY A 158 21.73 -16.92 -0.43
N LEU A 159 21.92 -16.01 0.52
CA LEU A 159 23.17 -15.89 1.29
C LEU A 159 23.40 -17.12 2.18
N ASP A 160 22.36 -17.66 2.80
CA ASP A 160 22.46 -18.88 3.59
C ASP A 160 22.89 -20.06 2.71
N VAL A 161 22.27 -20.25 1.53
CA VAL A 161 22.61 -21.31 0.56
C VAL A 161 24.09 -21.32 0.18
N ILE A 162 24.72 -20.15 0.02
CA ILE A 162 26.16 -20.05 -0.33
C ILE A 162 27.06 -20.47 0.85
N SER A 163 26.60 -20.40 2.10
CA SER A 163 27.40 -20.81 3.26
C SER A 163 27.39 -22.33 3.51
N TRP A 164 26.36 -23.05 3.07
CA TRP A 164 26.22 -24.51 3.23
C TRP A 164 27.36 -25.38 2.66
N PRO A 165 27.93 -25.15 1.46
CA PRO A 165 28.98 -26.02 0.93
C PRO A 165 30.21 -26.08 1.83
N THR A 166 30.56 -24.97 2.51
CA THR A 166 31.73 -24.93 3.39
C THR A 166 31.55 -25.63 4.74
N GLN A 167 30.30 -25.87 5.18
CA GLN A 167 30.01 -26.67 6.36
C GLN A 167 29.93 -28.16 6.03
N PHE A 168 29.34 -28.52 4.89
CA PHE A 168 29.29 -29.92 4.45
C PHE A 168 30.69 -30.49 4.19
N ASP A 169 31.57 -29.73 3.53
CA ASP A 169 32.97 -30.16 3.29
C ASP A 169 33.76 -30.34 4.60
N ARG A 170 33.52 -29.48 5.60
CA ARG A 170 34.14 -29.65 6.93
C ARG A 170 33.61 -30.88 7.67
N ALA A 171 32.30 -31.12 7.65
CA ALA A 171 31.71 -32.29 8.29
C ALA A 171 32.24 -33.60 7.66
N GLN A 172 32.43 -33.62 6.33
CA GLN A 172 32.97 -34.77 5.63
C GLN A 172 34.49 -34.96 5.85
N HIS A 173 35.24 -33.88 6.07
CA HIS A 173 36.64 -33.98 6.50
C HIS A 173 36.80 -34.56 7.90
N TYR A 174 35.90 -34.27 8.85
CA TYR A 174 35.96 -34.86 10.20
C TYR A 174 35.60 -36.34 10.24
N SER A 175 34.65 -36.81 9.41
CA SER A 175 34.30 -38.23 9.38
C SER A 175 35.44 -39.10 8.83
N ASN A 176 36.18 -38.60 7.83
CA ASN A 176 37.35 -39.28 7.29
C ASN A 176 38.54 -39.29 8.25
N ALA A 177 38.71 -38.24 9.08
CA ALA A 177 39.76 -38.21 10.10
C ALA A 177 39.49 -39.19 11.25
N LEU A 178 38.22 -39.39 11.62
CA LEU A 178 37.82 -40.33 12.68
C LEU A 178 37.93 -41.79 12.23
N SER A 179 37.59 -42.12 10.97
CA SER A 179 37.77 -43.48 10.45
C SER A 179 39.24 -43.86 10.35
N PHE A 180 40.14 -42.95 9.97
CA PHE A 180 41.58 -43.24 9.92
C PHE A 180 42.19 -43.53 11.30
N ARG A 181 41.69 -42.88 12.36
CA ARG A 181 42.19 -43.09 13.73
C ARG A 181 41.77 -44.44 14.33
N ALA A 182 40.60 -44.97 13.93
CA ALA A 182 40.12 -46.28 14.37
C ALA A 182 40.92 -47.44 13.75
N THR A 183 41.36 -47.31 12.50
CA THR A 183 42.10 -48.37 11.81
C THR A 183 43.53 -48.56 12.35
N VAL A 184 44.16 -47.50 12.85
CA VAL A 184 45.54 -47.57 13.41
C VAL A 184 45.56 -48.18 14.82
N ALA A 185 44.46 -48.09 15.57
CA ALA A 185 44.39 -48.64 16.93
C ALA A 185 44.30 -50.18 17.00
N HIS A 186 43.91 -50.85 15.90
CA HIS A 186 43.70 -52.30 15.89
C HIS A 186 44.93 -53.14 15.53
N VAL A 187 46.07 -52.53 15.19
CA VAL A 187 47.29 -53.27 14.76
C VAL A 187 48.26 -53.56 15.92
N GLY A 188 47.92 -53.22 17.17
CA GLY A 188 48.86 -53.21 18.29
C GLY A 188 48.69 -54.24 19.42
N CYS A 189 47.75 -55.19 19.39
CA CYS A 189 47.39 -55.98 20.59
C CYS A 189 47.21 -57.49 20.38
N ASP A 190 48.14 -58.18 19.70
CA ASP A 190 48.07 -59.64 19.50
C ASP A 190 49.23 -60.45 20.15
N SER A 191 49.79 -60.00 21.28
CA SER A 191 50.75 -60.84 22.02
C SER A 191 50.74 -60.63 23.54
N ALA A 192 49.66 -61.03 24.21
CA ALA A 192 49.65 -61.22 25.66
C ALA A 192 49.28 -62.68 26.01
N GLN A 193 50.28 -63.41 26.51
CA GLN A 193 50.22 -64.79 26.99
C GLN A 193 49.25 -64.95 28.18
N PRO A 194 48.63 -66.13 28.36
CA PRO A 194 47.78 -66.40 29.52
C PRO A 194 48.60 -66.69 30.78
N CYS A 195 48.43 -65.87 31.82
CA CYS A 195 48.93 -66.17 33.15
C CYS A 195 48.05 -67.24 33.82
N HIS A 196 48.66 -68.38 34.15
CA HIS A 196 48.10 -69.43 35.00
C HIS A 196 47.91 -68.92 36.44
N PHE A 197 46.67 -68.98 36.96
CA PHE A 197 46.40 -68.86 38.40
C PHE A 197 46.27 -70.26 39.00
N GLY A 198 47.23 -70.64 39.83
CA GLY A 198 47.19 -71.86 40.63
C GLY A 198 46.26 -71.73 41.83
N SER A 199 45.47 -72.77 42.07
CA SER A 199 44.64 -72.96 43.27
C SER A 199 45.45 -73.67 44.36
N CYS A 200 45.40 -73.13 45.57
CA CYS A 200 45.94 -73.72 46.79
C CYS A 200 44.84 -73.68 47.86
N GLY A 201 44.67 -74.77 48.61
CA GLY A 201 43.75 -74.91 49.75
C GLY A 201 42.47 -75.67 49.37
N THR A 202 42.09 -76.76 50.03
CA THR A 202 42.37 -77.23 51.41
C THR A 202 42.38 -78.75 51.48
#